data_AF-A0A512PMU0-F1
#
_entry.id   AF-A0A512PMU0-F1
#
_cell.length_a   1.000
_cell.length_b   1.000
_cell.length_c   1.000
_cell.angle_alpha   90.00
_cell.angle_beta   90.00
_cell.angle_gamma   90.00
#
_symmetry.space_group_name_H-M   'P 1'
#
loop_
_entity.id
_entity.type
_entity.pdbx_description
1 polymer ?
#
loop_
_entity_poly.entity_id
_entity_poly.type
_entity_poly.pdbx_seq_one_letter_code
_entity_poly.pdbx_strand_id
1 'polypeptide(L)'
;MQNPFGNGNNDNNDDQNQNLLPIPPNFATVVNKKNGQIRIAKVGLSWTALWFSIMVPVFRSDWYNFLCMTAIQLIVAMGLSMGMGETLQVAWTLGSYGLGIVWLFIYNMMYFKHLFNIGFVPADQRSKELLSNYNYWKEPKE
;
A
#
# COMPACT_ATOMS: atom_id res chain seq x y z
N MET A 1 -4.41 -16.36 -0.45
CA MET A 1 -3.14 -16.66 0.24
C MET A 1 -3.48 -17.06 1.66
N GLN A 2 -3.00 -18.21 2.12
CA GLN A 2 -3.08 -18.62 3.52
C GLN A 2 -2.11 -17.72 4.30
N ASN A 3 -2.54 -17.12 5.41
CA ASN A 3 -1.68 -16.23 6.19
C ASN A 3 -0.64 -17.06 6.96
N PRO A 4 0.68 -16.89 6.71
CA PRO A 4 1.73 -17.56 7.49
C PRO A 4 2.03 -16.82 8.81
N PHE A 5 1.34 -15.71 9.08
CA PHE A 5 1.55 -14.84 10.23
C PHE A 5 0.42 -14.94 11.23
N GLY A 6 0.78 -14.85 12.52
CA GLY A 6 -0.10 -14.89 13.68
C GLY A 6 -1.26 -13.93 13.54
N ASN A 7 -2.50 -14.42 13.60
CA ASN A 7 -3.59 -13.54 13.97
C ASN A 7 -3.33 -13.18 15.43
N GLY A 8 -2.89 -11.95 15.71
CA GLY A 8 -2.54 -11.47 17.06
C GLY A 8 -3.75 -11.31 17.96
N ASN A 9 -4.68 -12.27 17.94
CA ASN A 9 -5.86 -12.31 18.78
C ASN A 9 -5.39 -12.69 20.19
N ASN A 10 -5.09 -11.67 20.98
CA ASN A 10 -4.91 -11.82 22.42
C ASN A 10 -6.27 -11.54 23.08
N ASP A 11 -7.24 -12.41 22.79
CA ASP A 11 -8.45 -12.56 23.61
C ASP A 11 -9.04 -13.95 23.36
N ASN A 12 -8.75 -14.82 24.33
CA ASN A 12 -9.38 -16.10 24.64
C ASN A 12 -9.19 -17.27 23.66
N ASN A 13 -8.42 -18.25 24.15
CA ASN A 13 -8.50 -19.70 23.88
C ASN A 13 -8.82 -20.12 22.44
N ASP A 14 -7.78 -20.27 21.61
CA ASP A 14 -7.76 -21.31 20.57
C ASP A 14 -6.31 -21.75 20.30
N ASP A 15 -5.95 -22.86 20.94
CA ASP A 15 -4.68 -23.59 20.89
C ASP A 15 -4.38 -24.25 19.53
N GLN A 16 -4.41 -23.53 18.40
CA GLN A 16 -4.12 -24.15 17.08
C GLN A 16 -3.38 -23.27 16.07
N ASN A 17 -2.30 -22.55 16.45
CA ASN A 17 -1.20 -22.33 15.50
C ASN A 17 0.12 -21.84 16.13
N GLN A 18 0.88 -22.76 16.72
CA GLN A 18 2.20 -22.47 17.33
C GLN A 18 3.31 -22.15 16.31
N ASN A 19 3.03 -22.12 15.00
CA ASN A 19 4.03 -21.92 13.92
C ASN A 19 3.87 -20.61 13.12
N LEU A 20 3.28 -19.57 13.73
CA LEU A 20 3.00 -18.30 13.07
C LEU A 20 4.06 -17.25 13.42
N LEU A 21 4.75 -16.73 12.41
CA LEU A 21 5.82 -15.74 12.60
C LEU A 21 5.26 -14.44 13.23
N PRO A 22 5.99 -13.80 14.16
CA PRO A 22 5.58 -12.53 14.73
C PRO A 22 5.60 -11.43 13.65
N ILE A 23 4.56 -10.59 13.64
CA ILE A 23 4.43 -9.53 12.63
C ILE A 23 5.40 -8.38 12.97
N PRO A 24 6.29 -7.97 12.03
CA PRO A 24 7.24 -6.90 12.29
C PRO A 24 6.55 -5.58 12.66
N PRO A 25 7.21 -4.69 13.43
CA PRO A 25 6.57 -3.52 14.03
C PRO A 25 6.03 -2.49 13.03
N ASN A 26 6.54 -2.49 11.79
CA ASN A 26 6.14 -1.52 10.76
C ASN A 26 5.07 -2.06 9.79
N PHE A 27 4.44 -3.19 10.10
CA PHE A 27 3.44 -3.82 9.26
C PHE A 27 2.06 -3.73 9.91
N ALA A 28 1.07 -3.28 9.14
CA ALA A 28 -0.32 -3.23 9.55
C ALA A 28 -1.11 -4.34 8.87
N THR A 29 -1.99 -4.97 9.64
CA THR A 29 -2.91 -6.00 9.18
C THR A 29 -4.30 -5.42 9.05
N VAL A 30 -4.90 -5.55 7.87
CA VAL A 30 -6.28 -5.13 7.59
C VAL A 30 -7.11 -6.33 7.15
N VAL A 31 -8.35 -6.41 7.62
CA VAL A 31 -9.29 -7.50 7.33
C VAL A 31 -10.58 -6.93 6.74
N ASN A 32 -11.13 -7.61 5.74
CA ASN A 32 -12.46 -7.29 5.23
C ASN A 32 -13.51 -8.12 5.95
N LYS A 33 -14.42 -7.48 6.70
CA LYS A 33 -15.47 -8.17 7.48
C LYS A 33 -16.44 -8.98 6.62
N LYS A 34 -16.62 -8.63 5.33
CA LYS A 34 -17.56 -9.31 4.42
C LYS A 34 -16.96 -10.56 3.78
N ASN A 35 -15.68 -10.51 3.43
CA ASN A 35 -15.03 -11.57 2.64
C ASN A 35 -14.01 -12.39 3.43
N GLY A 36 -13.72 -12.03 4.69
CA GLY A 36 -12.68 -12.67 5.51
C GLY A 36 -11.25 -12.50 4.97
N GLN A 37 -11.06 -11.69 3.93
CA GLN A 37 -9.75 -11.47 3.32
C GLN A 37 -8.88 -10.63 4.24
N ILE A 38 -7.69 -11.13 4.54
CA ILE A 38 -6.69 -10.45 5.36
C ILE A 38 -5.56 -9.99 4.44
N ARG A 39 -5.10 -8.76 4.62
CA ARG A 39 -3.96 -8.18 3.90
C ARG A 39 -2.99 -7.55 4.89
N ILE A 40 -1.71 -7.87 4.71
CA ILE A 40 -0.62 -7.38 5.57
C ILE A 40 0.32 -6.57 4.69
N ALA A 41 0.57 -5.31 5.06
CA ALA A 41 1.45 -4.44 4.30
C ALA A 41 2.26 -3.52 5.21
N LYS A 42 3.46 -3.14 4.73
CA LYS A 42 4.33 -2.19 5.42
C LYS A 42 3.73 -0.78 5.38
N VAL A 43 3.70 -0.12 6.53
CA VAL A 43 3.31 1.29 6.67
C VAL A 43 4.54 2.19 6.45
N GLY A 44 4.33 3.36 5.86
CA GLY A 44 5.40 4.34 5.61
C GLY A 44 6.20 4.09 4.33
N LEU A 45 7.53 4.09 4.41
CA LEU A 45 8.43 4.10 3.25
C LEU A 45 8.40 2.80 2.41
N SER A 46 8.08 2.96 1.13
CA SER A 46 8.06 1.89 0.13
C SER A 46 9.31 1.90 -0.74
N TRP A 47 10.41 1.30 -0.26
CA TRP A 47 11.65 1.19 -1.04
C TRP A 47 11.44 0.52 -2.39
N THR A 48 10.51 -0.43 -2.46
CA THR A 48 10.14 -1.09 -3.73
C THR A 48 9.49 -0.13 -4.73
N ALA A 49 8.72 0.86 -4.28
CA ALA A 49 8.08 1.83 -5.19
C ALA A 49 9.09 2.73 -5.90
N LEU A 50 10.28 2.94 -5.32
CA LEU A 50 11.34 3.73 -5.93
C LEU A 50 11.97 3.02 -7.13
N TRP A 51 12.24 1.72 -7.01
CA TRP A 51 12.92 0.95 -8.07
C TRP A 51 11.97 0.35 -9.09
N PHE A 52 10.76 0.02 -8.68
CA PHE A 52 9.82 -0.75 -9.49
C PHE A 52 8.60 0.07 -9.94
N SER A 53 8.45 1.33 -9.51
CA SER A 53 7.34 2.25 -9.84
C SER A 53 6.01 1.53 -10.07
N ILE A 54 5.66 1.30 -11.34
CA ILE A 54 4.39 0.73 -11.79
C ILE A 54 4.23 -0.78 -11.52
N MET A 55 5.32 -1.54 -11.35
CA MET A 55 5.27 -2.98 -11.08
C MET A 55 4.85 -3.29 -9.64
N VAL A 56 5.06 -2.37 -8.70
CA VAL A 56 4.67 -2.57 -7.29
C VAL A 56 3.17 -2.78 -7.12
N PRO A 57 2.28 -1.93 -7.67
CA PRO A 57 0.84 -2.15 -7.54
C PRO A 57 0.37 -3.40 -8.29
N VAL A 58 1.04 -3.83 -9.37
CA VAL A 58 0.75 -5.11 -10.05
C VAL A 58 1.02 -6.29 -9.12
N PHE A 59 2.19 -6.35 -8.49
CA PHE A 59 2.52 -7.43 -7.55
C PHE A 59 1.63 -7.46 -6.32
N ARG A 60 1.08 -6.30 -5.93
CA ARG A 60 0.15 -6.17 -4.81
C ARG A 60 -1.32 -6.40 -5.22
N SER A 61 -1.58 -6.69 -6.51
CA SER A 61 -2.92 -6.79 -7.09
C SER A 61 -3.80 -5.57 -6.77
N ASP A 62 -3.21 -4.38 -6.74
CA ASP A 62 -3.92 -3.11 -6.57
C ASP A 62 -4.04 -2.40 -7.91
N TRP A 63 -5.08 -2.78 -8.65
CA TRP A 63 -5.35 -2.27 -9.99
C TRP A 63 -5.80 -0.81 -10.01
N TYR A 64 -6.45 -0.32 -8.94
CA TYR A 64 -6.89 1.07 -8.87
C TYR A 64 -5.69 2.01 -8.79
N ASN A 65 -4.77 1.73 -7.87
CA ASN A 65 -3.56 2.55 -7.72
C ASN A 65 -2.60 2.35 -8.90
N PHE A 66 -2.55 1.15 -9.51
CA PHE A 66 -1.82 0.93 -10.76
C PHE A 66 -2.29 1.88 -11.89
N LEU A 67 -3.59 1.92 -12.17
CA LEU A 67 -4.12 2.78 -13.24
C LEU A 67 -3.91 4.26 -12.94
N CYS A 68 -4.11 4.67 -11.67
CA CYS A 68 -3.90 6.04 -11.23
C CYS A 68 -2.43 6.50 -11.44
N MET A 69 -1.46 5.69 -11.02
CA MET A 69 -0.04 5.99 -11.24
C MET A 69 0.31 6.03 -12.72
N THR A 70 -0.21 5.09 -13.50
CA THR A 70 0.05 5.02 -14.94
C THR A 70 -0.44 6.27 -15.65
N ALA A 71 -1.64 6.74 -15.29
CA ALA A 71 -2.20 7.97 -15.85
C ALA A 71 -1.34 9.20 -15.50
N ILE A 72 -0.93 9.36 -14.24
CA ILE A 72 -0.06 10.46 -13.81
C ILE A 72 1.29 10.39 -14.52
N GLN A 73 1.87 9.19 -14.64
CA GLN A 73 3.14 8.96 -15.32
C GLN A 73 3.07 9.36 -16.81
N LEU A 74 1.99 9.00 -17.51
CA LEU A 74 1.77 9.38 -18.90
C LEU A 74 1.62 10.90 -19.06
N ILE A 75 0.85 11.56 -18.18
CA ILE A 75 0.65 13.01 -18.21
C ILE A 75 2.00 13.73 -18.01
N VAL A 76 2.79 13.30 -17.01
CA VAL A 76 4.11 13.90 -16.74
C VAL A 76 5.08 13.63 -17.89
N ALA A 77 5.10 12.42 -18.46
CA ALA A 77 5.95 12.10 -19.60
C ALA A 77 5.59 12.93 -20.84
N MET A 78 4.29 13.10 -21.14
CA MET A 78 3.84 13.97 -22.23
C MET A 78 4.17 15.43 -21.97
N GLY A 79 3.93 15.93 -20.76
CA GLY A 79 4.25 17.31 -20.37
C GLY A 79 5.75 17.61 -20.46
N LEU A 80 6.60 16.69 -20.02
CA LEU A 80 8.06 16.82 -20.14
C LEU A 80 8.52 16.73 -21.60
N SER A 81 7.98 15.82 -22.40
CA SER A 81 8.33 15.70 -23.81
C SER A 81 7.98 16.97 -24.59
N MET A 82 6.79 17.53 -24.36
CA MET A 82 6.38 18.79 -24.99
C MET A 82 7.13 20.00 -24.44
N GLY A 83 7.38 20.05 -23.14
CA GLY A 83 8.00 21.21 -22.48
C GLY A 83 9.52 21.30 -22.66
N MET A 84 10.21 20.17 -22.75
CA MET A 84 11.67 20.11 -22.92
C MET A 84 12.09 19.79 -24.36
N GLY A 85 11.16 19.42 -25.24
CA GLY A 85 11.46 19.02 -26.62
C GLY A 85 12.13 17.65 -26.77
N GLU A 86 12.22 16.90 -25.68
CA GLU A 86 12.84 15.58 -25.63
C GLU A 86 11.90 14.48 -26.13
N THR A 87 12.46 13.36 -26.58
CA THR A 87 11.66 12.20 -27.01
C THR A 87 10.83 11.63 -25.86
N LEU A 88 9.67 11.05 -26.17
CA LEU A 88 8.77 10.45 -25.17
C LEU A 88 9.48 9.40 -24.30
N GLN A 89 10.45 8.66 -24.86
CA GLN A 89 11.21 7.66 -24.12
C GLN A 89 12.09 8.30 -23.03
N VAL A 90 12.81 9.37 -23.35
CA VAL A 90 13.65 10.09 -22.39
C VAL A 90 12.79 10.76 -21.32
N ALA A 91 11.71 11.41 -21.72
CA ALA A 91 10.74 12.03 -20.83
C ALA A 91 10.11 11.01 -19.86
N TRP A 92 9.77 9.81 -20.37
CA TRP A 92 9.27 8.71 -19.55
C TRP A 92 10.27 8.27 -18.50
N THR A 93 11.53 8.05 -18.88
CA THR A 93 12.59 7.62 -17.95
C THR A 93 12.83 8.66 -16.87
N LEU A 94 12.98 9.94 -17.24
CA LEU A 94 13.19 11.03 -16.28
C LEU A 94 11.99 11.21 -15.34
N GLY A 95 10.78 11.21 -15.90
CA GLY A 95 9.55 11.30 -15.12
C GLY A 95 9.42 10.12 -14.15
N SER A 96 9.82 8.92 -14.55
CA SER A 96 9.74 7.72 -13.71
C SER A 96 10.64 7.81 -12.47
N TYR A 97 11.86 8.32 -12.63
CA TYR A 97 12.76 8.54 -11.49
C TYR A 97 12.27 9.66 -10.58
N GLY A 98 11.81 10.78 -11.14
CA GLY A 98 11.27 11.89 -10.35
C GLY A 98 10.02 11.49 -9.55
N LEU A 99 9.07 10.83 -10.22
CA LEU A 99 7.86 10.32 -9.56
C LEU A 99 8.15 9.14 -8.62
N GLY A 100 9.18 8.34 -8.85
CA GLY A 100 9.58 7.25 -7.95
C GLY A 100 9.87 7.73 -6.53
N ILE A 101 10.48 8.92 -6.38
CA ILE A 101 10.72 9.57 -5.08
C ILE A 101 9.40 10.00 -4.43
N VAL A 102 8.44 10.49 -5.21
CA VAL A 102 7.11 10.86 -4.70
C VAL A 102 6.36 9.60 -4.25
N TRP A 103 6.39 8.54 -5.07
CA TRP A 103 5.75 7.26 -4.78
C TRP A 103 6.34 6.52 -3.58
N LEU A 104 7.64 6.69 -3.30
CA LEU A 104 8.31 6.17 -2.10
C LEU A 104 7.54 6.49 -0.81
N PHE A 105 7.02 7.71 -0.70
CA PHE A 105 6.27 8.18 0.47
C PHE A 105 4.75 8.02 0.31
N ILE A 106 4.22 8.37 -0.87
CA ILE A 106 2.77 8.52 -1.05
C ILE A 106 2.07 7.20 -1.33
N TYR A 107 2.71 6.25 -2.02
CA TYR A 107 2.03 5.05 -2.49
C TYR A 107 1.45 4.21 -1.36
N ASN A 108 2.22 3.93 -0.31
CA ASN A 108 1.74 3.09 0.79
C ASN A 108 0.52 3.71 1.47
N MET A 109 0.50 5.03 1.66
CA MET A 109 -0.69 5.73 2.17
C MET A 109 -1.90 5.54 1.24
N MET A 110 -1.70 5.74 -0.07
CA MET A 110 -2.77 5.61 -1.08
C MET A 110 -3.34 4.18 -1.13
N TYR A 111 -2.46 3.17 -1.02
CA TYR A 111 -2.82 1.76 -0.91
C TYR A 111 -3.77 1.52 0.28
N PHE A 112 -3.38 1.94 1.50
CA PHE A 112 -4.22 1.79 2.70
C PHE A 112 -5.55 2.52 2.58
N LYS A 113 -5.57 3.76 2.08
CA LYS A 113 -6.82 4.51 1.86
C LYS A 113 -7.77 3.80 0.90
N HIS A 114 -7.24 3.22 -0.17
CA HIS A 114 -8.05 2.45 -1.12
C HIS A 114 -8.66 1.20 -0.46
N LEU A 115 -7.89 0.47 0.35
CA LEU A 115 -8.41 -0.68 1.13
C LEU A 115 -9.56 -0.29 2.05
N PHE A 116 -9.39 0.81 2.78
CA PHE A 116 -10.43 1.30 3.69
C PHE A 116 -11.72 1.68 2.93
N ASN A 117 -11.59 2.25 1.73
CA ASN A 117 -12.73 2.55 0.87
C ASN A 117 -13.47 1.29 0.39
N ILE A 118 -12.77 0.16 0.23
CA ILE A 118 -13.37 -1.15 -0.13
C ILE A 118 -14.00 -1.85 1.10
N GLY A 119 -13.90 -1.25 2.30
CA GLY A 119 -14.48 -1.79 3.53
C GLY A 119 -13.55 -2.73 4.31
N PHE A 120 -12.23 -2.64 4.07
CA PHE A 120 -11.26 -3.22 4.99
C PHE A 120 -11.21 -2.38 6.28
N VAL A 121 -11.03 -3.06 7.40
CA VAL A 121 -10.85 -2.45 8.73
C VAL A 121 -9.54 -2.96 9.33
N PRO A 122 -8.90 -2.20 10.24
CA PRO A 122 -7.76 -2.73 10.99
C PRO A 122 -8.19 -4.00 11.75
N ALA A 123 -7.39 -5.05 11.64
CA ALA A 123 -7.71 -6.35 12.26
C ALA A 123 -7.36 -6.42 13.76
N ASP A 124 -6.49 -5.50 14.22
CA ASP A 124 -5.84 -5.55 15.53
C ASP A 124 -5.69 -4.13 16.10
N GLN A 125 -5.72 -3.99 17.42
CA GLN A 125 -5.54 -2.73 18.14
C GLN A 125 -4.17 -2.12 17.87
N ARG A 126 -3.11 -2.94 17.77
CA ARG A 126 -1.77 -2.46 17.36
C ARG A 126 -1.77 -1.92 15.93
N SER A 127 -2.43 -2.62 15.00
CA SER A 127 -2.55 -2.17 13.61
C SER A 127 -3.34 -0.87 13.54
N LYS A 128 -4.39 -0.72 14.36
CA LYS A 128 -5.20 0.47 14.49
C LYS A 128 -4.38 1.67 15.01
N GLU A 129 -3.59 1.48 16.06
CA GLU A 129 -2.71 2.51 16.61
C GLU A 129 -1.64 2.95 15.61
N LEU A 130 -1.00 2.01 14.90
CA LEU A 130 -0.04 2.33 13.86
C LEU A 130 -0.69 3.13 12.71
N LEU A 131 -1.85 2.70 12.23
CA LEU A 131 -2.56 3.39 11.15
C LEU A 131 -3.12 4.75 11.58
N SER A 132 -3.51 4.90 12.85
CA SER A 132 -3.95 6.18 13.43
C SER A 132 -2.77 7.14 13.59
N ASN A 133 -1.64 6.67 14.10
CA ASN A 133 -0.42 7.48 14.28
C ASN A 133 0.12 8.00 12.94
N TYR A 134 0.10 7.16 11.91
CA TYR A 134 0.48 7.57 10.55
C TYR A 134 -0.63 8.38 9.82
N ASN A 135 -1.77 8.65 10.47
CA ASN A 135 -2.92 9.38 9.92
C ASN A 135 -3.51 8.74 8.65
N TYR A 136 -3.40 7.41 8.55
CA TYR A 136 -3.92 6.61 7.43
C TYR A 136 -5.39 6.22 7.67
N TRP A 137 -5.76 6.05 8.93
CA TRP A 137 -7.11 5.68 9.35
C TRP A 137 -7.75 6.83 10.15
N LYS A 138 -9.02 7.11 9.86
CA LYS A 138 -9.89 7.93 10.70
C LYS A 138 -11.03 7.04 11.14
N GLU A 139 -11.25 6.95 12.45
CA GLU A 139 -12.42 6.22 12.94
C GLU A 139 -13.68 6.87 12.38
N PRO A 140 -14.64 6.07 11.86
CA PRO A 140 -15.96 6.59 11.59
C PRO A 140 -16.51 7.13 12.91
N LYS A 141 -16.85 8.42 12.94
CA LYS A 141 -17.59 8.99 14.07
C LYS A 141 -18.95 8.29 14.10
N GLU A 142 -19.24 7.65 15.24
CA GLU A 142 -20.55 7.09 15.55
C GLU A 142 -21.65 8.17 15.50
#